data_AF-A0A536VNJ6-F1
#
_entry.id   AF-A0A536VNJ6-F1
#
_cell.length_a   1.000
_cell.length_b   1.000
_cell.length_c   1.000
_cell.angle_alpha   90.00
_cell.angle_beta   90.00
_cell.angle_gamma   90.00
#
_symmetry.space_group_name_H-M   'P 1'
#
loop_
_entity.id
_entity.type
_entity.pdbx_description
1 polymer ?
#
loop_
_entity_poly.entity_id
_entity_poly.type
_entity_poly.pdbx_seq_one_letter_code
_entity_poly.pdbx_strand_id
1 'polypeptide(L)'
;AAARLSHVLLYALMIALPVTGWIVNSASNVPFRIFWLIPLPAIVAPDEPTADLAALVHGGLAALLALALVAHIGAALRHHFVKRNTVLIRMLPGRWRTP
;
A
#
# COMPACT_ATOMS: atom_id res chain seq x y z
N ALA A 1 -4.99 5.81 -19.73
CA ALA A 1 -5.63 6.35 -18.52
C ALA A 1 -5.63 5.33 -17.36
N ALA A 2 -6.24 4.15 -17.52
CA ALA A 2 -6.37 3.15 -16.46
C ALA A 2 -5.06 2.72 -15.78
N ALA A 3 -3.98 2.52 -16.53
CA ALA A 3 -2.67 2.16 -15.95
C ALA A 3 -2.09 3.26 -15.05
N ARG A 4 -2.29 4.55 -15.36
CA ARG A 4 -1.84 5.64 -14.48
C ARG A 4 -2.68 5.67 -13.20
N LEU A 5 -3.99 5.48 -13.34
CA LEU A 5 -4.90 5.45 -12.20
C LEU A 5 -4.56 4.31 -11.23
N SER A 6 -4.24 3.11 -11.73
CA SER A 6 -3.88 1.99 -10.86
C SER A 6 -2.58 2.26 -10.08
N HIS A 7 -1.56 2.82 -10.71
CA HIS A 7 -0.32 3.19 -9.99
C HIS A 7 -0.58 4.29 -8.96
N VAL A 8 -1.33 5.34 -9.31
CA VAL A 8 -1.68 6.41 -8.36
C VAL A 8 -2.44 5.85 -7.16
N LEU A 9 -3.41 4.95 -7.39
CA LEU A 9 -4.15 4.28 -6.32
C LEU A 9 -3.22 3.47 -5.42
N LEU A 10 -2.33 2.65 -5.99
CA LEU A 10 -1.37 1.86 -5.22
C LEU A 10 -0.44 2.75 -4.38
N TYR A 11 0.09 3.84 -4.94
CA TYR A 11 0.93 4.77 -4.19
C TYR A 11 0.18 5.47 -3.07
N ALA A 12 -1.07 5.90 -3.31
CA ALA A 12 -1.90 6.50 -2.28
C ALA A 12 -2.14 5.52 -1.12
N LEU A 13 -2.47 4.26 -1.42
CA LEU A 13 -2.68 3.22 -0.41
C LEU A 13 -1.39 2.86 0.35
N MET A 14 -0.25 2.81 -0.34
CA MET A 14 1.06 2.57 0.29
C MET A 14 1.45 3.65 1.30
N ILE A 15 0.97 4.89 1.13
CA ILE A 15 1.19 5.98 2.10
C ILE A 15 0.09 5.98 3.18
N ALA A 16 -1.17 5.74 2.80
CA ALA A 16 -2.30 5.78 3.72
C ALA A 16 -2.22 4.68 4.80
N LEU A 17 -1.75 3.48 4.46
CA LEU A 17 -1.60 2.38 5.42
C LEU A 17 -0.62 2.70 6.56
N PRO A 18 0.65 3.07 6.32
CA PRO A 18 1.57 3.38 7.41
C PRO A 18 1.10 4.60 8.22
N VAL A 19 0.48 5.59 7.58
CA VAL A 19 -0.08 6.75 8.30
C VAL A 19 -1.20 6.32 9.25
N THR A 20 -2.16 5.53 8.77
CA THR A 20 -3.26 5.06 9.63
C THR A 20 -2.78 4.12 10.72
N GLY A 21 -1.78 3.26 10.45
CA GLY A 21 -1.16 2.41 11.48
C GLY A 21 -0.41 3.23 12.54
N TRP A 22 0.21 4.35 12.17
CA TRP A 22 0.82 5.27 13.13
C TRP A 22 -0.23 5.97 14.00
N ILE A 23 -1.39 6.32 13.44
CA ILE A 23 -2.51 6.85 14.21
C ILE A 23 -3.02 5.81 15.21
N VAL A 24 -3.19 4.53 14.81
CA VAL A 24 -3.56 3.44 15.72
C VAL A 24 -2.60 3.37 16.91
N ASN A 25 -1.30 3.25 16.66
CA ASN A 25 -0.31 3.15 17.75
C ASN A 25 -0.32 4.39 18.67
N SER A 26 -0.45 5.59 18.09
CA SER A 26 -0.51 6.84 18.85
C SER A 26 -1.75 6.91 19.75
N ALA A 27 -2.92 6.59 19.20
CA ALA A 27 -4.20 6.62 19.91
C ALA A 27 -4.32 5.52 20.98
N SER A 28 -3.68 4.36 20.76
CA SER A 28 -3.59 3.27 21.76
C SER A 28 -2.50 3.48 22.81
N ASN A 29 -1.78 4.62 22.79
CA ASN A 29 -0.64 4.89 23.67
C ASN A 29 0.45 3.79 23.63
N VAL A 30 0.63 3.17 22.45
CA VAL A 30 1.63 2.11 22.22
C VAL A 30 2.87 2.74 21.56
N PRO A 31 4.07 2.57 22.13
CA PRO A 31 5.30 3.10 21.54
C PRO A 31 5.55 2.52 20.14
N PHE A 32 5.55 3.38 19.12
CA PHE A 32 5.89 2.98 17.75
C PHE A 32 7.39 3.17 17.48
N ARG A 33 8.06 2.12 17.01
CA ARG A 33 9.49 2.16 16.66
C ARG A 33 9.71 1.66 15.24
N ILE A 34 10.41 2.44 14.42
CA ILE A 34 10.85 1.97 13.10
C ILE A 34 12.02 1.00 13.31
N PHE A 35 11.87 -0.23 12.82
CA PHE A 35 12.88 -1.31 12.90
C PHE A 35 13.43 -1.52 14.32
N TRP A 36 12.61 -1.31 15.37
CA TRP A 36 13.01 -1.36 16.80
C TRP A 36 14.05 -0.31 17.23
N LEU A 37 14.56 0.50 16.30
CA LEU A 37 15.70 1.40 16.48
C LEU A 37 15.24 2.83 16.77
N ILE A 38 14.32 3.36 15.97
CA ILE A 38 13.96 4.78 15.99
C ILE A 38 12.56 4.94 16.60
N PRO A 39 12.43 5.48 17.82
CA PRO A 39 11.12 5.80 18.37
C PRO A 39 10.49 6.93 17.57
N LEU A 40 9.24 6.74 17.17
CA LEU A 40 8.45 7.79 16.53
C LEU A 40 7.58 8.49 17.58
N PRO A 41 7.43 9.83 17.47
CA PRO A 41 6.52 10.55 18.34
C PRO A 41 5.07 10.13 18.06
N ALA A 42 4.22 10.23 19.08
CA ALA A 42 2.78 10.14 18.88
C ALA A 42 2.32 11.34 18.03
N ILE A 43 1.46 11.08 17.05
CA ILE A 43 0.90 12.11 16.15
C ILE A 43 -0.53 12.51 16.51
N VAL A 44 -1.17 11.74 17.40
CA VAL A 44 -2.46 12.04 18.03
C VAL A 44 -2.37 11.70 19.52
N ALA A 45 -3.23 12.32 20.32
CA ALA A 45 -3.35 11.98 21.74
C ALA A 45 -4.00 10.61 21.92
N PRO A 46 -3.74 9.92 23.05
CA PRO A 46 -4.44 8.68 23.38
C PRO A 46 -5.96 8.88 23.46
N ASP A 47 -6.69 8.10 22.69
CA ASP A 47 -8.16 8.14 22.61
C ASP A 47 -8.66 6.80 22.03
N GLU A 48 -9.41 6.04 22.82
CA GLU A 48 -9.89 4.70 22.47
C GLU A 48 -10.84 4.70 21.25
N PRO A 49 -11.84 5.60 21.16
CA PRO A 49 -12.66 5.72 19.95
C PRO A 49 -11.85 6.01 18.68
N THR A 50 -10.84 6.88 18.76
CA THR A 50 -9.95 7.17 17.64
C THR A 50 -9.11 5.96 17.27
N ALA A 51 -8.64 5.18 18.25
CA ALA A 51 -7.89 3.96 18.02
C ALA A 51 -8.72 2.92 17.26
N ASP A 52 -9.96 2.68 17.69
CA ASP A 52 -10.89 1.73 17.06
C ASP A 52 -11.24 2.15 15.64
N LEU A 53 -11.55 3.43 15.43
CA LEU A 53 -11.84 3.96 14.10
C LEU A 53 -10.62 3.85 13.18
N ALA A 54 -9.43 4.23 13.67
CA ALA A 54 -8.20 4.13 12.89
C ALA A 54 -7.87 2.68 12.54
N ALA A 55 -8.11 1.73 13.45
CA ALA A 55 -7.90 0.31 13.22
C ALA A 55 -8.87 -0.25 12.17
N LEU A 56 -10.16 0.13 12.25
CA LEU A 56 -11.15 -0.22 11.24
C LEU A 56 -10.77 0.32 9.85
N VAL A 57 -10.39 1.60 9.77
CA VAL A 57 -9.94 2.23 8.53
C VAL A 57 -8.67 1.56 7.99
N HIS A 58 -7.69 1.28 8.86
CA HIS A 58 -6.45 0.60 8.48
C HIS A 58 -6.73 -0.79 7.90
N GLY A 59 -7.59 -1.58 8.55
CA GLY A 59 -8.02 -2.90 8.07
C GLY A 59 -8.74 -2.81 6.71
N GLY A 60 -9.63 -1.83 6.54
CA GLY A 60 -10.31 -1.57 5.26
C GLY A 60 -9.35 -1.18 4.14
N LEU A 61 -8.38 -0.29 4.42
CA LEU A 61 -7.34 0.09 3.48
C LEU A 61 -6.43 -1.08 3.11
N ALA A 62 -6.14 -1.98 4.06
CA ALA A 62 -5.33 -3.17 3.81
C ALA A 62 -6.05 -4.15 2.88
N ALA A 63 -7.34 -4.39 3.11
CA ALA A 63 -8.17 -5.20 2.23
C ALA A 63 -8.27 -4.57 0.82
N LEU A 64 -8.46 -3.26 0.73
CA LEU A 64 -8.50 -2.53 -0.54
C LEU A 64 -7.16 -2.60 -1.30
N LEU A 65 -6.03 -2.43 -0.60
CA LEU A 65 -4.71 -2.58 -1.20
C LEU A 65 -4.48 -4.00 -1.71
N ALA A 66 -4.84 -5.01 -0.93
CA ALA A 66 -4.73 -6.41 -1.35
C ALA A 66 -5.52 -6.67 -2.63
N LEU A 67 -6.78 -6.19 -2.70
CA LEU A 67 -7.61 -6.31 -3.89
C LEU A 67 -7.01 -5.58 -5.10
N ALA A 68 -6.57 -4.32 -4.91
CA ALA A 68 -5.94 -3.52 -5.95
C ALA A 68 -4.64 -4.16 -6.46
N LEU A 69 -3.85 -4.77 -5.58
CA LEU A 69 -2.63 -5.48 -5.91
C LEU A 69 -2.92 -6.74 -6.75
N VAL A 70 -3.90 -7.56 -6.34
CA VAL A 70 -4.34 -8.73 -7.11
C VAL A 70 -4.81 -8.32 -8.50
N ALA A 71 -5.63 -7.26 -8.60
CA ALA A 71 -6.09 -6.73 -9.87
C ALA A 71 -4.93 -6.21 -10.75
N HIS A 72 -3.97 -5.51 -10.16
CA HIS A 72 -2.79 -4.99 -10.85
C HIS A 72 -1.92 -6.12 -11.42
N ILE A 73 -1.60 -7.13 -10.58
CA ILE A 73 -0.82 -8.30 -10.98
C ILE A 73 -1.58 -9.07 -12.07
N GLY A 74 -2.87 -9.35 -11.87
CA GLY A 74 -3.71 -10.03 -12.85
C GLY A 74 -3.75 -9.31 -14.19
N ALA A 75 -3.82 -7.97 -14.19
CA ALA A 75 -3.74 -7.17 -15.40
C ALA A 75 -2.37 -7.31 -16.10
N ALA A 76 -1.27 -7.23 -15.36
CA ALA A 76 0.08 -7.40 -15.91
C ALA A 76 0.27 -8.79 -16.53
N LEU A 77 -0.17 -9.86 -15.84
CA LEU A 77 -0.11 -11.23 -16.33
C LEU A 77 -1.00 -11.45 -17.56
N ARG A 78 -2.24 -10.93 -17.56
CA ARG A 78 -3.12 -10.99 -18.75
C ARG A 78 -2.49 -10.30 -19.94
N HIS A 79 -1.88 -9.13 -19.71
CA HIS A 79 -1.20 -8.37 -20.75
C HIS A 79 -0.01 -9.13 -21.33
N HIS A 80 0.72 -9.86 -20.49
CA HIS A 80 1.85 -10.68 -20.90
C HIS A 80 1.43 -11.97 -21.63
N PHE A 81 0.56 -12.79 -21.05
CA PHE A 81 0.23 -14.12 -21.60
C PHE A 81 -0.84 -14.09 -22.68
N VAL A 82 -1.88 -13.25 -22.53
CA VAL A 82 -3.02 -13.21 -23.47
C VAL A 82 -2.80 -12.17 -24.55
N LYS A 83 -2.46 -10.93 -24.15
CA LYS A 83 -2.23 -9.83 -25.09
C LYS A 83 -0.82 -9.82 -25.68
N ARG A 84 0.08 -10.70 -25.19
CA ARG A 84 1.46 -10.86 -25.68
C ARG A 84 2.22 -9.54 -25.81
N ASN A 85 2.03 -8.64 -24.86
CA ASN A 85 2.69 -7.34 -24.87
C ASN A 85 3.77 -7.24 -23.79
N THR A 86 4.55 -6.16 -23.87
CA THR A 86 5.76 -5.99 -23.07
C THR A 86 5.52 -5.28 -21.74
N VAL A 87 4.26 -5.13 -21.29
CA VAL A 87 3.93 -4.38 -20.06
C VAL A 87 4.63 -4.98 -18.83
N LEU A 88 4.56 -6.30 -18.65
CA LEU A 88 5.23 -6.98 -17.54
C LEU A 88 6.77 -6.88 -17.66
N ILE A 89 7.30 -7.07 -18.87
CA ILE A 89 8.75 -7.03 -19.14
C ILE A 89 9.33 -5.66 -18.78
N ARG A 90 8.58 -4.57 -19.01
CA ARG A 90 9.00 -3.20 -18.64
C ARG A 90 9.08 -2.96 -17.13
N MET A 91 8.51 -3.84 -16.31
CA MET A 91 8.60 -3.78 -14.83
C MET A 91 9.77 -4.61 -14.27
N LEU A 92 10.37 -5.50 -15.07
CA LEU A 92 11.46 -6.35 -14.61
C LEU A 92 12.79 -5.57 -14.60
N PRO A 93 13.65 -5.78 -13.58
CA PRO A 93 14.98 -5.20 -13.56
C PRO A 93 15.84 -5.81 -14.69
N GLY A 94 16.55 -4.95 -15.43
CA GLY A 94 17.42 -5.33 -16.55
C GLY A 94 16.96 -4.79 -17.91
N ARG A 95 17.89 -4.56 -18.83
CA ARG A 95 17.59 -4.21 -20.22
C ARG A 95 17.11 -5.46 -20.97
N TRP A 96 15.89 -5.89 -20.69
CA TRP A 96 15.21 -6.91 -21.49
C TRP A 96 14.99 -6.30 -22.89
N ARG A 97 15.91 -6.59 -23.81
CA ARG A 97 15.89 -6.11 -25.18
C ARG A 97 14.58 -6.54 -25.83
N THR A 98 13.68 -5.59 -26.06
CA THR A 98 12.69 -5.73 -27.12
C THR A 98 13.42 -5.51 -28.44
N PRO A 99 13.51 -6.50 -29.35
CA PRO A 99 13.88 -6.22 -30.73
C PRO A 99 12.87 -5.24 -31.36
#